data_AF-A0A2B0NQA3-F1
#
_entry.id   AF-A0A2B0NQA3-F1
#
_cell.length_a   1.000
_cell.length_b   1.000
_cell.length_c   1.000
_cell.angle_alpha   90.00
_cell.angle_beta   90.00
_cell.angle_gamma   90.00
#
_symmetry.space_group_name_H-M   'P 1'
#
loop_
_entity.id
_entity.type
_entity.pdbx_description
1 polymer ?
#
loop_
_entity_poly.entity_id
_entity_poly.type
_entity_poly.pdbx_seq_one_letter_code
_entity_poly.pdbx_strand_id
1 'polypeptide(L)'
;MDNLWQQLLPASWQLTLFIFFFVYILRYKQENKFSMQLHVLLKFLYAVILILNAVLFLVESQRDFLFYATLFMSILTIILMEFTLSAKKQNELDFISAVSCCVLPIFISLLELS
;
A
#
# COMPACT_ATOMS: atom_id res chain seq x y z
N MET A 1 -23.82 8.66 0.40
CA MET A 1 -22.72 8.25 1.31
C MET A 1 -21.62 7.55 0.52
N ASP A 2 -21.91 7.12 -0.71
CA ASP A 2 -21.05 6.29 -1.56
C ASP A 2 -19.82 7.04 -2.10
N ASN A 3 -19.95 8.33 -2.44
CA ASN A 3 -18.82 9.13 -2.97
C ASN A 3 -17.67 9.34 -1.99
N LEU A 4 -17.93 9.36 -0.68
CA LEU A 4 -16.90 9.73 0.30
C LEU A 4 -15.93 8.57 0.52
N TRP A 5 -16.45 7.34 0.59
CA TRP A 5 -15.64 6.12 0.75
C TRP A 5 -14.86 5.77 -0.51
N GLN A 6 -15.47 5.94 -1.69
CA GLN A 6 -14.82 5.73 -2.99
C GLN A 6 -13.69 6.74 -3.26
N GLN A 7 -13.73 7.95 -2.68
CA GLN A 7 -12.64 8.91 -2.76
C GLN A 7 -11.58 8.71 -1.66
N LEU A 8 -11.98 8.24 -0.47
CA LEU A 8 -11.06 8.06 0.65
C LEU A 8 -10.05 6.95 0.38
N LEU A 9 -10.46 5.87 -0.28
CA LEU A 9 -9.61 4.73 -0.60
C LEU A 9 -8.40 5.11 -1.49
N PRO A 10 -8.58 5.75 -2.67
CA PRO A 10 -7.47 6.24 -3.49
C PRO A 10 -6.57 7.23 -2.76
N ALA A 11 -7.16 8.18 -2.04
CA ALA A 11 -6.39 9.16 -1.29
C ALA A 11 -5.54 8.52 -0.17
N SER A 12 -6.10 7.54 0.55
CA SER A 12 -5.39 6.78 1.58
C SER A 12 -4.23 5.98 1.00
N TRP A 13 -4.42 5.39 -0.18
CA TRP A 13 -3.38 4.69 -0.91
C TRP A 13 -2.26 5.62 -1.37
N GLN A 14 -2.58 6.75 -2.01
CA GLN A 14 -1.57 7.73 -2.41
C GLN A 14 -0.73 8.23 -1.23
N LEU A 15 -1.38 8.53 -0.09
CA LEU A 15 -0.70 8.96 1.12
C LEU A 15 0.20 7.85 1.69
N THR A 16 -0.27 6.60 1.66
CA THR A 16 0.50 5.43 2.09
C THR A 16 1.73 5.20 1.20
N LEU A 17 1.57 5.29 -0.12
CA LEU A 17 2.68 5.20 -1.08
C LEU A 17 3.71 6.29 -0.84
N PHE A 18 3.27 7.53 -0.64
CA PHE A 18 4.16 8.65 -0.36
C PHE A 18 4.99 8.40 0.90
N ILE A 19 4.35 7.99 1.99
CA ILE A 19 5.04 7.70 3.26
C ILE A 19 5.98 6.51 3.11
N PHE A 20 5.59 5.47 2.37
CA PHE A 20 6.45 4.32 2.08
C PHE A 20 7.75 4.75 1.40
N PHE A 21 7.67 5.52 0.30
CA PHE A 21 8.86 6.02 -0.40
C PHE A 21 9.71 6.92 0.49
N PHE A 22 9.07 7.76 1.31
CA PHE A 22 9.77 8.62 2.26
C PHE A 22 10.54 7.80 3.31
N VAL A 23 9.92 6.75 3.86
CA VAL A 23 10.57 5.81 4.81
C VAL A 23 11.73 5.10 4.13
N TYR A 24 11.54 4.62 2.89
CA TYR A 24 12.57 3.94 2.11
C TYR A 24 13.82 4.81 1.92
N ILE A 25 13.63 6.08 1.51
CA ILE A 25 14.72 7.05 1.35
C ILE A 25 15.44 7.31 2.67
N LEU A 26 14.70 7.52 3.77
CA LEU A 26 15.30 7.72 5.09
C LEU A 26 16.13 6.53 5.55
N ARG A 27 15.66 5.31 5.26
CA ARG A 27 16.39 4.07 5.55
C ARG A 27 17.67 3.96 4.73
N TYR A 28 17.60 4.34 3.45
CA TYR A 28 18.78 4.40 2.58
C TYR A 28 19.83 5.40 3.11
N LYS A 29 19.39 6.53 3.68
CA LYS A 29 20.26 7.52 4.36
C LYS A 29 20.71 7.12 5.78
N GLN A 30 20.38 5.91 6.23
CA GLN A 30 20.66 5.39 7.58
C GLN A 30 20.05 6.19 8.74
N GLU A 31 19.01 7.00 8.49
CA GLU A 31 18.28 7.73 9.54
C GLU A 31 17.25 6.83 10.26
N ASN A 32 17.77 5.85 10.99
CA ASN A 32 16.97 4.74 11.54
C ASN A 32 15.91 5.16 12.58
N LYS A 33 16.13 6.23 13.36
CA LYS A 33 15.14 6.67 14.38
C LYS A 33 13.85 7.18 13.75
N PHE A 34 13.95 8.09 12.78
CA PHE A 34 12.79 8.64 12.06
C PHE A 34 12.13 7.60 11.16
N SER A 35 12.94 6.77 10.49
CA SER A 35 12.43 5.67 9.67
C SER A 35 11.55 4.69 10.47
N MET A 36 11.93 4.38 11.71
CA MET A 36 11.18 3.45 12.55
C MET A 36 9.82 4.01 12.99
N GLN A 37 9.74 5.30 13.34
CA GLN A 37 8.47 5.96 13.68
C GLN A 37 7.52 6.02 12.48
N LEU A 38 8.04 6.38 11.30
CA LEU A 38 7.25 6.42 10.08
C LEU A 38 6.82 5.01 9.63
N HIS A 39 7.63 3.98 9.87
CA HIS A 39 7.23 2.61 9.59
C HIS A 39 6.05 2.16 10.46
N VAL A 40 5.98 2.58 11.72
CA VAL A 40 4.81 2.32 12.59
C VAL A 40 3.57 3.06 12.07
N LEU A 41 3.72 4.32 11.65
CA LEU A 41 2.64 5.09 11.02
C LEU A 41 2.13 4.39 9.74
N LEU A 42 3.04 3.86 8.93
CA LEU A 42 2.72 3.14 7.70
C LEU A 42 1.91 1.86 8.00
N LYS A 43 2.28 1.10 9.04
CA LYS A 43 1.49 -0.05 9.51
C LYS A 43 0.08 0.32 9.94
N PHE A 44 -0.06 1.47 10.61
CA PHE A 44 -1.37 1.98 10.99
C PHE A 44 -2.21 2.30 9.74
N LEU A 45 -1.63 2.93 8.73
CA LEU A 45 -2.31 3.21 7.46
C LEU A 45 -2.71 1.94 6.71
N TYR A 46 -1.89 0.90 6.70
CA TYR A 46 -2.26 -0.41 6.15
C TYR A 46 -3.49 -1.01 6.83
N ALA A 47 -3.57 -0.93 8.15
CA ALA A 47 -4.74 -1.40 8.89
C ALA A 47 -6.00 -0.59 8.54
N VAL A 48 -5.88 0.73 8.40
CA VAL A 48 -6.99 1.59 7.97
C VAL A 48 -7.46 1.22 6.56
N ILE A 49 -6.54 0.99 5.61
CA ILE A 49 -6.87 0.56 4.25
C ILE A 49 -7.58 -0.79 4.24
N LEU A 50 -7.15 -1.75 5.05
CA LEU A 50 -7.80 -3.06 5.15
C LEU A 50 -9.23 -2.94 5.71
N ILE A 51 -9.43 -2.09 6.72
CA ILE A 51 -10.77 -1.83 7.29
C ILE A 51 -11.66 -1.16 6.23
N LEU A 52 -11.15 -0.15 5.51
CA LEU A 52 -11.88 0.52 4.44
C LEU A 52 -12.31 -0.47 3.35
N ASN A 53 -11.40 -1.32 2.89
CA ASN A 53 -11.71 -2.38 1.92
C ASN A 53 -12.74 -3.39 2.46
N ALA A 54 -12.67 -3.77 3.74
CA ALA A 54 -13.64 -4.68 4.34
C ALA A 54 -15.04 -4.05 4.48
N VAL A 55 -15.12 -2.75 4.79
CA VAL A 55 -16.38 -2.01 4.83
C VAL A 55 -16.97 -1.90 3.42
N LEU A 56 -16.17 -1.54 2.42
CA LEU A 56 -16.62 -1.52 1.02
C LEU A 56 -17.13 -2.90 0.59
N PHE A 57 -16.42 -3.97 0.93
CA PHE A 57 -16.86 -5.34 0.62
C PHE A 57 -18.21 -5.73 1.25
N LEU A 58 -18.54 -5.18 2.41
CA LEU A 58 -19.83 -5.43 3.09
C LEU A 58 -20.97 -4.55 2.58
N VAL A 59 -20.65 -3.33 2.12
CA VAL A 59 -21.62 -2.30 1.72
C VAL A 59 -21.97 -2.40 0.23
N GLU A 60 -21.01 -2.69 -0.64
CA GLU A 60 -21.25 -2.81 -2.08
C GLU A 60 -21.76 -4.22 -2.44
N SER A 61 -22.95 -4.26 -3.05
CA SER A 61 -23.56 -5.49 -3.59
C SER A 61 -22.87 -5.97 -4.87
N GLN A 62 -22.11 -5.10 -5.54
CA GLN A 62 -21.39 -5.41 -6.79
C GLN A 62 -20.05 -6.08 -6.50
N ARG A 63 -20.13 -7.41 -6.34
CA ARG A 63 -19.00 -8.34 -6.28
C ARG A 63 -18.44 -8.59 -7.68
N ASP A 64 -17.95 -7.54 -8.33
CA ASP A 64 -17.36 -7.65 -9.65
C ASP A 64 -15.89 -8.04 -9.58
N PHE A 65 -15.40 -8.70 -10.63
CA PHE A 65 -14.02 -9.19 -10.72
C PHE A 65 -12.98 -8.09 -10.42
N LEU A 66 -13.28 -6.86 -10.84
CA LEU A 66 -12.42 -5.70 -10.60
C LEU A 66 -12.22 -5.43 -9.10
N PHE A 67 -13.28 -5.52 -8.30
CA PHE A 67 -13.20 -5.30 -6.85
C PHE A 67 -12.29 -6.33 -6.18
N TYR A 68 -12.45 -7.61 -6.52
CA TYR A 68 -11.60 -8.69 -6.00
C TYR A 68 -10.13 -8.55 -6.45
N ALA A 69 -9.90 -8.13 -7.70
CA ALA A 69 -8.56 -7.87 -8.21
C ALA A 69 -7.88 -6.72 -7.45
N THR A 70 -8.60 -5.62 -7.22
CA THR A 70 -8.10 -4.46 -6.46
C THR A 70 -7.79 -4.84 -5.00
N LEU A 71 -8.63 -5.65 -4.36
CA LEU A 71 -8.40 -6.18 -3.01
C LEU A 71 -7.15 -7.08 -2.95
N PHE A 72 -6.99 -7.99 -3.90
CA PHE A 72 -5.83 -8.87 -3.96
C PHE A 72 -4.54 -8.08 -4.18
N MET A 73 -4.54 -7.15 -5.14
CA MET A 73 -3.38 -6.30 -5.44
C MET A 73 -3.04 -5.35 -4.29
N SER A 74 -4.05 -4.87 -3.56
CA SER A 74 -3.88 -4.12 -2.31
C SER A 74 -3.06 -4.89 -1.28
N ILE A 75 -3.49 -6.12 -0.98
CA ILE A 75 -2.81 -6.99 0.00
C ILE A 75 -1.39 -7.31 -0.46
N LEU A 76 -1.22 -7.66 -1.73
CA LEU A 76 0.09 -7.99 -2.30
C LEU A 76 1.06 -6.80 -2.20
N THR A 77 0.56 -5.58 -2.45
CA THR A 77 1.33 -4.34 -2.34
C THR A 77 1.76 -4.08 -0.90
N ILE A 78 0.88 -4.26 0.10
CA ILE A 78 1.22 -4.12 1.52
C ILE A 78 2.33 -5.10 1.92
N ILE A 79 2.21 -6.36 1.53
CA ILE A 79 3.20 -7.40 1.82
C ILE A 79 4.56 -7.01 1.23
N LEU A 80 4.59 -6.62 -0.04
CA LEU A 80 5.84 -6.20 -0.70
C LEU A 80 6.50 -5.01 -0.01
N MET A 81 5.71 -4.01 0.37
CA MET A 81 6.23 -2.86 1.10
C MET A 81 6.80 -3.23 2.47
N GLU A 82 6.11 -4.09 3.22
CA GLU A 82 6.57 -4.52 4.53
C GLU A 82 7.84 -5.37 4.44
N PHE A 83 7.96 -6.21 3.41
CA PHE A 83 9.20 -6.91 3.09
C PHE A 83 10.33 -5.95 2.71
N THR A 84 10.06 -4.96 1.85
CA THR A 84 11.07 -3.95 1.44
C THR A 84 11.62 -3.22 2.66
N LEU A 85 10.73 -2.84 3.58
CA LEU A 85 11.09 -2.16 4.83
C LEU A 85 11.52 -3.11 5.94
N SER A 86 11.56 -4.43 5.75
CA SER A 86 12.10 -5.37 6.73
C SER A 86 13.44 -5.95 6.29
N ALA A 87 13.74 -5.90 4.99
CA ALA A 87 15.03 -6.29 4.45
C ALA A 87 16.17 -5.51 5.11
N LYS A 88 17.14 -6.26 5.62
CA LYS A 88 18.37 -5.74 6.27
C LYS A 88 19.55 -5.71 5.30
N LYS A 89 19.50 -6.51 4.24
CA LYS A 89 20.55 -6.59 3.21
C LYS A 89 20.11 -5.85 1.97
N GLN A 90 21.01 -5.02 1.42
CA GLN A 90 20.79 -4.25 0.20
C GLN A 90 20.33 -5.15 -0.98
N ASN A 91 20.88 -6.36 -1.07
CA ASN A 91 20.57 -7.31 -2.14
C ASN A 91 19.14 -7.86 -2.08
N GLU A 92 18.54 -7.95 -0.87
CA GLU A 92 17.12 -8.31 -0.71
C GLU A 92 16.23 -7.11 -1.06
N LEU A 93 16.69 -5.89 -0.74
CA LEU A 93 16.02 -4.64 -1.06
C LEU A 93 15.87 -4.45 -2.58
N ASP A 94 16.91 -4.77 -3.36
CA ASP A 94 16.93 -4.65 -4.82
C ASP A 94 15.92 -5.60 -5.49
N PHE A 95 15.82 -6.85 -5.00
CA PHE A 95 14.85 -7.82 -5.50
C PHE A 95 13.40 -7.38 -5.20
N ILE A 96 13.14 -6.94 -3.98
CA ILE A 96 11.78 -6.53 -3.59
C ILE A 96 11.39 -5.20 -4.27
N SER A 97 12.35 -4.31 -4.50
CA SER A 97 12.16 -3.09 -5.30
C SER A 97 11.76 -3.40 -6.74
N ALA A 98 12.44 -4.38 -7.38
CA ALA A 98 12.10 -4.81 -8.73
C ALA A 98 10.66 -5.39 -8.81
N VAL A 99 10.28 -6.23 -7.86
CA VAL A 99 8.92 -6.79 -7.81
C VAL A 99 7.88 -5.68 -7.54
N SER A 100 8.18 -4.74 -6.66
CA SER A 100 7.29 -3.60 -6.37
C SER A 100 7.09 -2.70 -7.59
N CYS A 101 8.13 -2.50 -8.41
CA CYS A 101 8.05 -1.73 -9.65
C CYS A 101 7.11 -2.35 -10.69
N CYS A 102 6.91 -3.67 -10.67
CA CYS A 102 5.95 -4.36 -11.54
C CYS A 102 4.52 -4.31 -10.97
N VAL A 103 4.36 -4.39 -9.66
CA VAL A 103 3.05 -4.49 -8.99
C VAL A 103 2.39 -3.12 -8.84
N LEU A 104 3.15 -2.09 -8.49
CA LEU A 104 2.64 -0.74 -8.25
C LEU A 104 1.89 -0.13 -9.44
N PRO A 105 2.40 -0.19 -10.68
CA PRO A 105 1.69 0.37 -11.84
C PRO A 105 0.36 -0.34 -12.08
N ILE A 106 0.33 -1.67 -11.97
CA ILE A 106 -0.89 -2.48 -12.14
C ILE A 106 -1.91 -2.11 -11.06
N PHE A 107 -1.44 -1.94 -9.82
CA PHE A 107 -2.28 -1.52 -8.71
C PHE A 107 -2.87 -0.11 -8.92
N ILE A 108 -2.06 0.86 -9.33
CA ILE A 108 -2.52 2.23 -9.63
C ILE A 108 -3.54 2.23 -10.76
N SER A 109 -3.28 1.50 -11.85
CA SER A 109 -4.22 1.39 -12.96
C SER A 109 -5.56 0.77 -12.54
N LEU A 110 -5.54 -0.24 -11.68
CA LEU A 110 -6.78 -0.84 -11.14
C LEU A 110 -7.56 0.14 -10.26
N LEU A 111 -6.86 0.98 -9.51
CA LEU A 111 -7.45 1.97 -8.62
C LEU A 111 -8.09 3.14 -9.38
N GLU A 112 -7.54 3.50 -10.55
CA GLU A 112 -8.18 4.48 -11.46
C GLU A 112 -9.39 3.91 -12.20
N LEU A 113 -9.44 2.58 -12.39
CA LEU A 113 -10.51 1.88 -13.09
C LEU A 113 -11.71 1.53 -12.20
N SER A 114 -11.52 1.49 -10.87
CA SER A 114 -12.57 1.18 -9.87
C SER A 114 -13.30 2.42 -9.40
#